data_AF-A0A3D0CDS2-F1
#
_entry.id   AF-A0A3D0CDS2-F1
#
_cell.length_a   1.000
_cell.length_b   1.000
_cell.length_c   1.000
_cell.angle_alpha   90.00
_cell.angle_beta   90.00
_cell.angle_gamma   90.00
#
_symmetry.space_group_name_H-M   'P 1'
#
loop_
_entity.id
_entity.type
_entity.pdbx_description
1 polymer ?
#
loop_
_entity_poly.entity_id
_entity_poly.type
_entity_poly.pdbx_seq_one_letter_code
_entity_poly.pdbx_strand_id
1 'polypeptide(L)'
;QIKTYSQDGRVFVKRALLKKKEYDWIILDAFNGDYIPEHLMTKEYLEETKRLLSPKGILTANTFSSSKLYAYESATYKAVFGDYYQVSNPDNSNRIILARNNGLDESIGKDWWVVDKSNNLDELATKLLAIGVDAKQLYKNMESTATHQDWPDDSPILTDQFSPANLLNIDTD
;
A
#
# COMPACT_ATOMS: atom_id res chain seq x y z
N GLN A 1 -7.87 7.62 -22.10
CA GLN A 1 -7.14 6.65 -22.94
C GLN A 1 -6.32 5.75 -22.03
N ILE A 2 -6.39 4.43 -22.19
CA ILE A 2 -5.58 3.46 -21.43
C ILE A 2 -4.33 3.12 -22.25
N LYS A 3 -3.16 3.08 -21.59
CA LYS A 3 -1.89 2.66 -22.20
C LYS A 3 -1.36 1.45 -21.44
N THR A 4 -1.03 0.40 -22.17
CA THR A 4 -0.46 -0.83 -21.61
C THR A 4 1.01 -0.96 -21.99
N TYR A 5 1.79 -1.58 -21.10
CA TYR A 5 3.21 -1.84 -21.31
C TYR A 5 3.50 -3.28 -20.91
N SER A 6 4.03 -4.09 -21.83
CA SER A 6 4.48 -5.45 -21.53
C SER A 6 5.97 -5.41 -21.15
N GLN A 7 6.23 -5.26 -19.86
CA GLN A 7 7.59 -5.30 -19.28
C GLN A 7 7.50 -5.50 -17.77
N ASP A 8 8.63 -5.88 -17.18
CA ASP A 8 8.77 -5.95 -15.72
C ASP A 8 8.44 -4.61 -15.04
N GLY A 9 7.71 -4.68 -13.92
CA GLY A 9 7.22 -3.51 -13.19
C GLY A 9 8.35 -2.67 -12.58
N ARG A 10 9.41 -3.31 -12.08
CA ARG A 10 10.58 -2.61 -11.54
C ARG A 10 11.39 -1.92 -12.63
N VAL A 11 11.57 -2.59 -13.77
CA VAL A 11 12.18 -1.98 -14.96
C VAL A 11 11.33 -0.80 -15.46
N PHE A 12 10.00 -0.88 -15.38
CA PHE A 12 9.12 0.25 -15.70
C PHE A 12 9.39 1.45 -14.81
N VAL A 13 9.39 1.26 -13.49
CA VAL A 13 9.62 2.32 -12.52
C VAL A 13 10.96 3.02 -12.78
N LYS A 14 12.05 2.26 -12.96
CA LYS A 14 13.38 2.83 -13.27
C LYS A 14 13.37 3.66 -14.57
N ARG A 15 12.73 3.17 -15.63
CA ARG A 15 12.62 3.90 -16.90
C ARG A 15 11.75 5.15 -16.79
N ALA A 16 10.67 5.08 -15.99
CA ALA A 16 9.79 6.21 -15.75
C ALA A 16 10.52 7.34 -15.01
N LEU A 17 11.36 7.00 -14.02
CA LEU A 17 12.22 7.96 -13.31
C LEU A 17 13.22 8.64 -14.26
N LEU A 18 13.90 7.88 -15.11
CA LEU A 18 14.82 8.45 -16.12
C LEU A 18 14.10 9.40 -17.09
N LYS A 19 12.83 9.12 -17.38
CA LYS A 19 11.96 9.95 -18.23
C LYS A 19 11.27 11.08 -17.46
N LYS A 20 11.61 11.30 -16.18
CA LYS A 20 11.01 12.30 -15.29
C LYS A 20 9.48 12.27 -15.33
N LYS A 21 8.92 11.06 -15.29
CA LYS A 21 7.47 10.85 -15.17
C LYS A 21 7.03 11.12 -13.74
N GLU A 22 5.77 11.50 -13.62
CA GLU A 22 5.10 11.78 -12.36
C GLU A 22 3.66 11.24 -12.44
N TYR A 23 3.15 10.73 -11.33
CA TYR A 23 1.83 10.13 -11.20
C TYR A 23 1.14 10.60 -9.93
N ASP A 24 -0.15 10.94 -10.01
CA ASP A 24 -0.95 11.29 -8.84
C ASP A 24 -1.40 10.05 -8.04
N TRP A 25 -1.45 8.89 -8.69
CA TRP A 25 -1.83 7.64 -8.06
C TRP A 25 -1.06 6.48 -8.67
N ILE A 26 -0.40 5.71 -7.81
CA ILE A 26 0.22 4.43 -8.18
C ILE A 26 -0.51 3.31 -7.45
N ILE A 27 -0.92 2.28 -8.18
CA ILE A 27 -1.57 1.08 -7.64
C ILE A 27 -0.60 -0.09 -7.84
N LEU A 28 -0.18 -0.70 -6.74
CA LEU A 28 0.61 -1.94 -6.73
C LEU A 28 -0.32 -3.11 -6.47
N ASP A 29 -0.54 -3.92 -7.50
CA ASP A 29 -1.32 -5.16 -7.43
C ASP A 29 -0.56 -6.22 -8.23
N ALA A 30 0.46 -6.80 -7.58
CA ALA A 30 1.40 -7.71 -8.22
C ALA A 30 1.48 -9.01 -7.41
N PHE A 31 1.16 -10.14 -8.04
CA PHE A 31 1.29 -11.47 -7.44
C PHE A 31 1.78 -12.47 -8.48
N ASN A 32 2.56 -13.47 -8.06
CA ASN A 32 3.14 -14.49 -8.94
C ASN A 32 2.65 -15.92 -8.61
N GLY A 33 1.36 -16.09 -8.37
CA GLY A 33 0.75 -17.38 -8.00
C GLY A 33 0.87 -17.70 -6.50
N ASP A 34 2.02 -17.39 -5.89
CA ASP A 34 2.27 -17.67 -4.47
C ASP A 34 2.38 -16.39 -3.61
N TYR A 35 3.02 -15.31 -4.11
CA TYR A 35 3.11 -14.04 -3.37
C TYR A 35 3.45 -12.81 -4.25
N ILE A 36 3.66 -11.65 -3.64
CA ILE A 36 4.26 -10.48 -4.31
C ILE A 36 5.72 -10.82 -4.67
N PRO A 37 6.19 -10.55 -5.91
CA PRO A 37 7.61 -10.70 -6.24
C PRO A 37 8.52 -9.92 -5.30
N GLU A 38 9.53 -10.60 -4.74
CA GLU A 38 10.36 -10.05 -3.66
C GLU A 38 11.01 -8.70 -3.97
N HIS A 39 11.41 -8.49 -5.21
CA HIS A 39 12.08 -7.28 -5.68
C HIS A 39 11.12 -6.09 -5.80
N LEU A 40 9.82 -6.29 -5.63
CA LEU A 40 8.78 -5.25 -5.56
C LEU A 40 8.38 -4.91 -4.11
N MET A 41 9.01 -5.55 -3.13
CA MET A 41 8.71 -5.37 -1.70
C MET A 41 9.82 -4.62 -0.94
N THR A 42 10.93 -4.31 -1.62
CA THR A 42 12.11 -3.73 -0.97
C THR A 42 11.97 -2.23 -0.76
N LYS A 43 12.68 -1.72 0.25
CA LYS A 43 12.81 -0.28 0.51
C LYS A 43 13.22 0.48 -0.76
N GLU A 44 14.20 -0.01 -1.50
CA GLU A 44 14.72 0.64 -2.71
C GLU A 44 13.64 0.77 -3.80
N TYR A 45 12.85 -0.29 -4.00
CA TYR A 45 11.73 -0.25 -4.95
C TYR A 45 10.64 0.72 -4.49
N LEU A 46 10.29 0.71 -3.21
CA LEU A 46 9.28 1.62 -2.66
C LEU A 46 9.75 3.08 -2.71
N GLU A 47 11.03 3.36 -2.46
CA GLU A 47 11.61 4.71 -2.64
C GLU A 47 11.59 5.15 -4.11
N GLU A 48 11.96 4.24 -5.03
CA GLU A 48 11.84 4.47 -6.48
C GLU A 48 10.42 4.83 -6.88
N THR A 49 9.44 4.11 -6.33
CA THR A 49 8.02 4.33 -6.58
C THR A 49 7.52 5.62 -5.95
N LYS A 50 7.95 5.94 -4.72
CA LYS A 50 7.64 7.21 -4.03
C LYS A 50 8.12 8.42 -4.84
N ARG A 51 9.32 8.35 -5.43
CA ARG A 51 9.86 9.41 -6.29
C ARG A 51 9.07 9.64 -7.59
N LEU A 52 8.25 8.68 -8.01
CA LEU A 52 7.35 8.84 -9.15
C LEU A 52 6.01 9.48 -8.76
N LEU A 53 5.70 9.59 -7.47
CA LEU A 53 4.47 10.26 -7.04
C LEU A 53 4.62 11.77 -7.14
N SER A 54 3.54 12.44 -7.55
CA SER A 54 3.41 13.89 -7.39
C SER A 54 3.45 14.26 -5.89
N PRO A 55 3.65 15.53 -5.51
CA PRO A 55 3.68 15.93 -4.10
C PRO A 55 2.40 15.58 -3.33
N LYS A 56 1.25 15.52 -4.01
CA LYS A 56 -0.04 15.11 -3.42
C LYS A 56 -0.40 13.65 -3.75
N GLY A 57 0.52 12.94 -4.39
CA GLY A 57 0.29 11.60 -4.91
C GLY A 57 0.12 10.56 -3.81
N ILE A 58 -0.62 9.51 -4.16
CA ILE A 58 -0.98 8.41 -3.27
C ILE A 58 -0.50 7.10 -3.88
N LEU A 59 -0.01 6.20 -3.03
CA LEU A 59 0.24 4.81 -3.37
C LEU A 59 -0.76 3.92 -2.66
N THR A 60 -1.40 3.03 -3.42
CA THR A 60 -2.19 1.92 -2.87
C THR A 60 -1.50 0.61 -3.19
N ALA A 61 -1.28 -0.25 -2.20
CA ALA A 61 -0.69 -1.56 -2.41
C ALA A 61 -1.59 -2.65 -1.85
N ASN A 62 -1.86 -3.66 -2.69
CA ASN A 62 -2.47 -4.91 -2.25
C ASN A 62 -1.38 -5.81 -1.65
N THR A 63 -1.56 -6.20 -0.39
CA THR A 63 -0.63 -7.01 0.41
C THR A 63 -1.41 -8.07 1.20
N PHE A 64 -0.72 -8.97 1.91
CA PHE A 64 -1.39 -10.02 2.69
C PHE A 64 -1.13 -9.88 4.20
N SER A 65 -2.19 -9.89 5.00
CA SER A 65 -2.16 -9.83 6.46
C SER A 65 -1.76 -11.15 7.13
N SER A 66 -1.94 -12.29 6.45
CA SER A 66 -1.61 -13.63 6.99
C SER A 66 -0.21 -14.12 6.63
N SER A 67 0.63 -13.25 6.08
CA SER A 67 1.97 -13.62 5.63
C SER A 67 2.99 -13.57 6.76
N LYS A 68 3.98 -14.46 6.75
CA LYS A 68 5.19 -14.33 7.59
C LYS A 68 5.92 -13.01 7.35
N LEU A 69 5.67 -12.38 6.20
CA LEU A 69 6.26 -11.10 5.81
C LEU A 69 5.48 -9.89 6.32
N TYR A 70 4.35 -10.08 7.02
CA TYR A 70 3.48 -8.97 7.49
C TYR A 70 4.27 -7.85 8.15
N ALA A 71 5.02 -8.17 9.22
CA ALA A 71 5.79 -7.20 9.98
C ALA A 71 6.89 -6.53 9.14
N TYR A 72 7.55 -7.30 8.28
CA TYR A 72 8.61 -6.81 7.39
C TYR A 72 8.04 -5.82 6.36
N GLU A 73 6.93 -6.17 5.71
CA GLU A 73 6.23 -5.31 4.77
C GLU A 73 5.78 -4.03 5.45
N SER A 74 5.09 -4.15 6.59
CA SER A 74 4.60 -2.99 7.35
C SER A 74 5.73 -2.03 7.71
N ALA A 75 6.83 -2.56 8.26
CA ALA A 75 8.00 -1.78 8.62
C ALA A 75 8.66 -1.13 7.40
N THR A 76 8.75 -1.84 6.27
CA THR A 76 9.36 -1.31 5.04
C THR A 76 8.53 -0.18 4.44
N TYR A 77 7.20 -0.31 4.38
CA TYR A 77 6.31 0.78 3.96
C TYR A 77 6.43 1.98 4.90
N LYS A 78 6.42 1.77 6.22
CA LYS A 78 6.53 2.85 7.21
C LYS A 78 7.88 3.57 7.11
N ALA A 79 8.97 2.84 6.88
CA ALA A 79 10.29 3.42 6.71
C ALA A 79 10.41 4.33 5.47
N VAL A 80 9.64 4.07 4.41
CA VAL A 80 9.68 4.86 3.17
C VAL A 80 8.67 6.00 3.17
N PHE A 81 7.44 5.75 3.63
CA PHE A 81 6.32 6.69 3.52
C PHE A 81 6.00 7.43 4.81
N GLY A 82 6.59 7.02 5.94
CA GLY A 82 6.11 7.42 7.26
C GLY A 82 4.83 6.66 7.62
N ASP A 83 4.02 7.22 8.51
CA ASP A 83 2.72 6.63 8.80
C ASP A 83 1.84 6.54 7.55
N TYR A 84 0.95 5.55 7.54
CA TYR A 84 0.03 5.26 6.44
C TYR A 84 -1.29 4.70 6.99
N TYR A 85 -2.30 4.58 6.12
CA TYR A 85 -3.53 3.86 6.46
C TYR A 85 -3.46 2.44 5.93
N GLN A 86 -4.02 1.49 6.68
CA GLN A 86 -4.24 0.14 6.22
C GLN A 86 -5.71 -0.23 6.35
N VAL A 87 -6.22 -0.98 5.38
CA VAL A 87 -7.56 -1.57 5.41
C VAL A 87 -7.39 -3.08 5.37
N SER A 88 -7.76 -3.74 6.46
CA SER A 88 -7.80 -5.19 6.54
C SER A 88 -9.22 -5.68 6.26
N ASN A 89 -9.32 -6.82 5.59
CA ASN A 89 -10.59 -7.54 5.52
C ASN A 89 -10.59 -8.64 6.61
N PRO A 90 -11.58 -8.70 7.51
CA PRO A 90 -11.66 -9.80 8.47
C PRO A 90 -11.93 -11.16 7.82
N ASP A 91 -12.56 -11.16 6.64
CA ASP A 91 -13.03 -12.37 5.96
C ASP A 91 -11.95 -13.02 5.08
N ASN A 92 -10.87 -12.30 4.77
CA ASN A 92 -9.75 -12.83 3.99
C ASN A 92 -8.43 -12.16 4.40
N SER A 93 -7.31 -12.73 4.00
CA SER A 93 -6.00 -12.18 4.36
C SER A 93 -5.56 -10.99 3.51
N ASN A 94 -6.44 -10.34 2.73
CA ASN A 94 -6.05 -9.17 1.95
C ASN A 94 -5.95 -7.93 2.84
N ARG A 95 -4.90 -7.16 2.60
CA ARG A 95 -4.66 -5.87 3.23
C ARG A 95 -4.30 -4.85 2.18
N ILE A 96 -5.02 -3.73 2.16
CA ILE A 96 -4.67 -2.58 1.33
C ILE A 96 -3.90 -1.57 2.17
N ILE A 97 -2.69 -1.22 1.75
CA ILE A 97 -1.92 -0.10 2.30
C ILE A 97 -2.23 1.15 1.45
N LEU A 98 -2.49 2.27 2.11
CA LEU A 98 -2.70 3.58 1.50
C LEU A 98 -1.68 4.58 2.07
N ALA A 99 -0.66 4.90 1.27
CA ALA A 99 0.46 5.74 1.66
C ALA A 99 0.50 7.04 0.85
N ARG A 100 0.81 8.17 1.49
CA ARG A 100 0.94 9.48 0.82
C ARG A 100 2.39 9.85 0.64
N ASN A 101 2.71 10.54 -0.46
CA ASN A 101 4.09 10.98 -0.72
C ASN A 101 4.65 11.88 0.40
N ASN A 102 3.80 12.76 0.94
CA ASN A 102 4.15 13.70 2.01
C ASN A 102 3.73 13.23 3.42
N GLY A 103 3.54 11.91 3.62
CA GLY A 103 3.09 11.34 4.89
C GLY A 103 1.61 11.59 5.18
N LEU A 104 1.10 10.99 6.26
CA LEU A 104 -0.24 11.32 6.75
C LEU A 104 -0.26 12.76 7.25
N ASP A 105 -1.28 13.49 6.83
CA ASP A 105 -1.55 14.80 7.38
C ASP A 105 -2.39 14.59 8.65
N GLU A 106 -1.84 14.96 9.81
CA GLU A 106 -2.51 14.87 11.11
C GLU A 106 -3.87 15.60 11.12
N SER A 107 -4.08 16.56 10.21
CA SER A 107 -5.35 17.28 10.05
C SER A 107 -6.43 16.49 9.32
N ILE A 108 -6.10 15.43 8.57
CA ILE A 108 -7.10 14.55 7.92
C ILE A 108 -8.02 13.91 8.97
N GLY A 109 -7.51 13.63 10.17
CA GLY A 109 -8.34 13.14 11.28
C GLY A 109 -9.48 14.10 11.67
N LYS A 110 -9.38 15.39 11.34
CA LYS A 110 -10.43 16.41 11.56
C LYS A 110 -11.36 16.57 10.37
N ASP A 111 -10.86 16.45 9.15
CA ASP A 111 -11.69 16.47 7.92
C ASP A 111 -12.45 15.15 7.69
N TRP A 112 -12.01 14.04 8.28
CA TRP A 112 -12.74 12.77 8.24
C TRP A 112 -14.10 12.82 8.93
N TRP A 113 -14.23 13.67 9.96
CA TRP A 113 -15.52 13.99 10.59
C TRP A 113 -16.48 14.79 9.68
N VAL A 114 -15.97 15.36 8.58
CA VAL A 114 -16.77 16.10 7.58
C VAL A 114 -17.23 15.17 6.45
N VAL A 115 -16.39 14.18 6.08
CA VAL A 115 -16.71 13.09 5.15
C VAL A 115 -17.98 12.36 5.64
N ASP A 116 -18.00 11.87 6.88
CA ASP A 116 -19.14 11.17 7.50
C ASP A 116 -20.48 11.94 7.46
N LYS A 117 -20.46 13.26 7.28
CA LYS A 117 -21.65 14.14 7.23
C LYS A 117 -22.04 14.64 5.84
N SER A 118 -21.32 14.26 4.79
CA SER A 118 -21.63 14.73 3.43
C SER A 118 -22.52 13.74 2.67
N ASN A 119 -23.62 14.22 2.09
CA ASN A 119 -24.54 13.44 1.24
C ASN A 119 -23.84 12.68 0.10
N ASN A 120 -22.64 13.12 -0.31
CA ASN A 120 -21.86 12.51 -1.37
C ASN A 120 -21.32 11.12 -1.01
N LEU A 121 -21.05 10.82 0.27
CA LEU A 121 -20.65 9.47 0.66
C LEU A 121 -21.82 8.51 0.74
N ASP A 122 -23.01 8.95 1.10
CA ASP A 122 -24.18 8.08 1.06
C ASP A 122 -24.54 7.70 -0.38
N GLU A 123 -24.41 8.63 -1.33
CA GLU A 123 -24.62 8.33 -2.75
C GLU A 123 -23.54 7.37 -3.29
N LEU A 124 -22.26 7.65 -3.00
CA LEU A 124 -21.17 6.78 -3.43
C LEU A 124 -21.24 5.39 -2.77
N ALA A 125 -21.50 5.34 -1.47
CA ALA A 125 -21.66 4.07 -0.75
C ALA A 125 -22.83 3.27 -1.30
N THR A 126 -23.94 3.92 -1.67
CA THR A 126 -25.08 3.23 -2.30
C THR A 126 -24.70 2.64 -3.67
N LYS A 127 -23.97 3.41 -4.50
CA LYS A 127 -23.50 2.92 -5.81
C LYS A 127 -22.48 1.79 -5.70
N LEU A 128 -21.56 1.89 -4.75
CA LEU A 128 -20.56 0.85 -4.47
C LEU A 128 -21.22 -0.42 -3.91
N LEU A 129 -22.19 -0.26 -3.02
CA LEU A 129 -22.93 -1.40 -2.46
C LEU A 129 -23.68 -2.18 -3.55
N ALA A 130 -24.21 -1.49 -4.57
CA ALA A 130 -24.87 -2.12 -5.71
C ALA A 130 -23.95 -3.01 -6.55
N ILE A 131 -22.63 -2.84 -6.46
CA ILE A 131 -21.62 -3.71 -7.10
C ILE A 131 -20.88 -4.60 -6.08
N GLY A 132 -21.42 -4.74 -4.87
CA GLY A 132 -20.89 -5.63 -3.83
C GLY A 132 -19.77 -5.02 -2.97
N VAL A 133 -19.55 -3.70 -3.02
CA VAL A 133 -18.53 -3.01 -2.24
C VAL A 133 -19.18 -2.22 -1.10
N ASP A 134 -19.10 -2.73 0.13
CA ASP A 134 -19.56 -2.00 1.31
C ASP A 134 -18.51 -0.98 1.76
N ALA A 135 -18.61 0.25 1.21
CA ALA A 135 -17.71 1.34 1.53
C ALA A 135 -17.73 1.75 3.02
N LYS A 136 -18.87 1.58 3.71
CA LYS A 136 -19.00 1.90 5.14
C LYS A 136 -18.27 0.88 5.98
N GLN A 137 -18.33 -0.39 5.61
CA GLN A 137 -17.54 -1.45 6.25
C GLN A 137 -16.05 -1.27 5.98
N LEU A 138 -15.64 -1.00 4.74
CA LEU A 138 -14.24 -0.72 4.41
C LEU A 138 -13.68 0.44 5.23
N TYR A 139 -14.48 1.50 5.42
CA TYR A 139 -14.09 2.63 6.25
C TYR A 139 -13.90 2.25 7.72
N LYS A 140 -14.80 1.44 8.29
CA LYS A 140 -14.69 0.96 9.67
C LYS A 140 -13.46 0.08 9.93
N ASN A 141 -12.98 -0.61 8.91
CA ASN A 141 -11.79 -1.47 8.98
C ASN A 141 -10.50 -0.72 8.60
N MET A 142 -10.57 0.59 8.36
CA MET A 142 -9.40 1.39 8.06
C MET A 142 -8.74 1.87 9.35
N GLU A 143 -7.45 1.61 9.48
CA GLU A 143 -6.65 1.97 10.65
C GLU A 143 -5.43 2.82 10.24
N SER A 144 -5.07 3.76 11.09
CA SER A 144 -3.84 4.56 10.94
C SER A 144 -2.70 3.95 11.74
N THR A 145 -1.54 3.79 11.11
CA THR A 145 -0.32 3.33 11.79
C THR A 145 0.24 4.34 12.78
N ALA A 146 -0.22 5.60 12.72
CA ALA A 146 0.13 6.63 13.69
C ALA A 146 -0.55 6.39 15.05
N THR A 147 -1.71 5.73 15.05
CA THR A 147 -2.51 5.46 16.27
C THR A 147 -2.53 3.99 16.64
N HIS A 148 -2.39 3.10 15.66
CA HIS A 148 -2.43 1.65 15.85
C HIS A 148 -1.38 0.98 14.97
N GLN A 149 -0.27 0.61 15.60
CA GLN A 149 0.76 -0.24 15.00
C GLN A 149 0.70 -1.62 15.65
N ASP A 150 0.45 -2.64 14.85
CA ASP A 150 0.28 -4.03 15.29
C ASP A 150 1.49 -4.91 14.99
N TRP A 151 2.65 -4.30 14.68
CA TRP A 151 3.95 -4.96 14.55
C TRP A 151 5.02 -4.31 15.45
N PRO A 152 6.08 -5.04 15.84
CA PRO A 152 7.16 -4.50 16.67
C PRO A 152 7.93 -3.34 16.04
N ASP A 153 8.30 -2.33 16.83
CA ASP A 153 9.06 -1.15 16.35
C ASP A 153 10.44 -1.50 15.77
N ASP A 154 11.04 -2.60 16.21
CA ASP A 154 12.34 -3.11 15.76
C ASP A 154 12.22 -4.12 14.60
N SER A 155 11.04 -4.23 13.99
CA SER A 155 10.82 -5.11 12.85
C SER A 155 11.80 -4.78 11.71
N PRO A 156 12.57 -5.77 11.22
CA PRO A 156 13.52 -5.55 10.14
C PRO A 156 12.81 -5.17 8.84
N ILE A 157 13.46 -4.29 8.07
CA ILE A 157 12.97 -3.84 6.76
C ILE A 157 13.53 -4.71 5.64
N LEU A 158 12.74 -4.90 4.59
CA LEU A 158 13.15 -5.57 3.37
C LEU A 158 14.00 -4.64 2.52
N THR A 159 15.13 -5.15 2.05
CA THR A 159 16.03 -4.43 1.14
C THR A 159 16.39 -5.32 -0.03
N ASP A 160 16.95 -4.76 -1.10
CA ASP A 160 17.46 -5.56 -2.21
C ASP A 160 18.51 -6.61 -1.78
N GLN A 161 19.19 -6.39 -0.64
CA GLN A 161 20.17 -7.32 -0.06
C GLN A 161 19.59 -8.21 1.04
N PHE A 162 18.38 -7.91 1.52
CA PHE A 162 17.63 -8.66 2.52
C PHE A 162 16.20 -8.86 2.01
N SER A 163 16.08 -9.70 0.98
CA SER A 163 14.82 -9.93 0.28
C SER A 163 14.03 -11.09 0.89
N PRO A 164 12.70 -11.10 0.72
CA PRO A 164 11.82 -12.19 1.15
C PRO A 164 12.26 -13.62 0.80
N ALA A 165 12.96 -13.88 -0.32
CA ALA A 165 13.45 -15.24 -0.61
C ALA A 165 14.41 -15.77 0.45
N ASN A 166 15.16 -14.89 1.13
CA ASN A 166 15.99 -15.29 2.27
C ASN A 166 15.15 -15.74 3.48
N LEU A 167 13.88 -15.35 3.57
CA LEU A 167 13.01 -15.61 4.71
C LEU A 167 12.01 -16.74 4.44
N LEU A 168 11.54 -16.87 3.20
CA LEU A 168 10.58 -17.90 2.79
C LEU A 168 11.25 -19.27 2.56
N ASN A 169 12.56 -19.32 2.28
CA ASN A 169 13.32 -20.56 2.08
C ASN A 169 13.94 -21.13 3.38
N ILE A 170 13.80 -20.45 4.54
CA ILE A 170 14.39 -20.94 5.81
C ILE A 170 13.63 -22.15 6.38
N ASP A 171 12.36 -22.33 6.01
CA ASP A 171 11.52 -23.42 6.55
C ASP A 171 11.44 -24.65 5.62
N THR A 172 12.30 -24.73 4.59
CA THR A 172 12.38 -25.91 3.71
C THR A 172 13.52 -26.88 4.05
N ASP A 173 14.26 -26.65 5.14
CA ASP A 173 15.31 -27.55 5.65
C ASP A 173 14.94 -28.21 6.98
#